data_AF-A0A1B9ATA1-F1
#
_entry.id   AF-A0A1B9ATA1-F1
#
_cell.length_a   1.000
_cell.length_b   1.000
_cell.length_c   1.000
_cell.angle_alpha   90.00
_cell.angle_beta   90.00
_cell.angle_gamma   90.00
#
_symmetry.space_group_name_H-M   'P 1'
#
loop_
_entity.id
_entity.type
_entity.pdbx_description
1 polymer ?
#
loop_
_entity_poly.entity_id
_entity_poly.type
_entity_poly.pdbx_seq_one_letter_code
_entity_poly.pdbx_strand_id
1 'polypeptide(L)'
;MALIKDWRLILSIILAHVLLYMTFSDRDIFWYLYTAANLFFISFAIISEKIDDKQKTRSYLKYGVLSGLLLYALFFAGHLLLPILPFSLEKEVASIYRWYSPQFSWHYIVLILVFIPGEELFWRGFIQKRLSIYFNDLTAIIAASVLYASIFLYSDKFIWVLAAFIAGLFWGSLYVWKRSVPMLIISHLVFDVLLIVLLPLF
;
A
#
# COMPACT_ATOMS: atom_id res chain seq x y z
N MET A 1 22.76 -8.94 -13.68
CA MET A 1 23.13 -10.22 -13.04
C MET A 1 23.05 -10.20 -11.50
N ALA A 2 23.16 -9.05 -10.83
CA ALA A 2 23.06 -8.97 -9.36
C ALA A 2 21.61 -9.04 -8.82
N LEU A 3 20.64 -8.41 -9.48
CA LEU A 3 19.22 -8.46 -9.09
C LEU A 3 18.65 -9.88 -9.09
N ILE A 4 18.96 -10.69 -10.13
CA ILE A 4 18.49 -12.07 -10.26
C ILE A 4 19.03 -12.97 -9.12
N LYS A 5 20.16 -12.59 -8.53
CA LYS A 5 20.75 -13.30 -7.38
C LYS A 5 20.12 -12.89 -6.04
N ASP A 6 19.32 -11.82 -6.00
CA ASP A 6 18.56 -11.45 -4.81
C ASP A 6 17.32 -12.33 -4.67
N TRP A 7 17.56 -13.57 -4.25
CA TRP A 7 16.50 -14.57 -4.07
C TRP A 7 15.45 -14.13 -3.05
N ARG A 8 15.82 -13.29 -2.07
CA ARG A 8 14.88 -12.76 -1.07
C ARG A 8 13.86 -11.85 -1.73
N LEU A 9 14.33 -10.93 -2.59
CA LEU A 9 13.46 -10.05 -3.35
C LEU A 9 12.52 -10.86 -4.26
N ILE A 10 13.06 -11.77 -5.06
CA ILE A 10 12.26 -12.56 -6.01
C ILE A 10 11.25 -13.45 -5.29
N LEU A 11 11.69 -14.20 -4.29
CA LEU A 11 10.83 -15.09 -3.51
C LEU A 11 9.71 -14.31 -2.82
N SER A 12 10.03 -13.16 -2.22
CA SER A 12 9.04 -12.34 -1.53
C SER A 12 7.95 -11.83 -2.47
N ILE A 13 8.30 -11.43 -3.70
CA ILE A 13 7.34 -10.97 -4.71
C ILE A 13 6.43 -12.12 -5.13
N ILE A 14 7.00 -13.32 -5.37
CA ILE A 14 6.21 -14.51 -5.71
C ILE A 14 5.26 -14.87 -4.58
N LEU A 15 5.74 -14.91 -3.33
CA LEU A 15 4.92 -15.20 -2.16
C LEU A 15 3.83 -14.14 -1.96
N ALA A 16 4.13 -12.86 -2.17
CA ALA A 16 3.12 -11.80 -2.11
C ALA A 16 2.01 -12.03 -3.14
N HIS A 17 2.34 -12.39 -4.38
CA HIS A 17 1.34 -12.68 -5.39
C HIS A 17 0.50 -13.93 -5.05
N VAL A 18 1.12 -15.00 -4.56
CA VAL A 18 0.39 -16.22 -4.15
C VAL A 18 -0.57 -15.93 -3.00
N LEU A 19 -0.09 -15.24 -1.95
CA LEU A 19 -0.90 -14.91 -0.78
C LEU A 19 -2.07 -13.99 -1.14
N LEU A 20 -1.83 -12.99 -2.00
CA LEU A 20 -2.85 -12.02 -2.40
C LEU A 20 -3.84 -12.61 -3.41
N TYR A 21 -3.39 -13.49 -4.29
CA TYR A 21 -4.28 -14.29 -5.13
C TYR A 21 -5.27 -15.09 -4.28
N MET A 22 -4.78 -15.81 -3.26
CA MET A 22 -5.65 -16.53 -2.32
C MET A 22 -6.58 -15.57 -1.56
N THR A 23 -6.06 -14.43 -1.11
CA THR A 23 -6.82 -13.41 -0.38
C THR A 23 -8.02 -12.90 -1.19
N PHE A 24 -7.84 -12.67 -2.49
CA PHE A 24 -8.91 -12.17 -3.37
C PHE A 24 -9.81 -13.26 -3.96
N SER A 25 -9.44 -14.54 -3.83
CA SER A 25 -10.21 -15.67 -4.38
C SER A 25 -11.57 -15.87 -3.69
N ASP A 26 -11.68 -15.48 -2.42
CA ASP A 26 -12.91 -15.59 -1.63
C ASP A 26 -13.08 -14.35 -0.75
N ARG A 27 -14.18 -13.63 -0.98
CA ARG A 27 -14.48 -12.36 -0.31
C ARG A 27 -14.88 -12.55 1.14
N ASP A 28 -15.47 -13.69 1.49
CA ASP A 28 -16.00 -13.93 2.84
C ASP A 28 -14.86 -14.09 3.85
N ILE A 29 -13.70 -14.59 3.39
CA ILE A 29 -12.50 -14.78 4.21
C ILE A 29 -11.40 -13.74 3.96
N PHE A 30 -11.67 -12.73 3.11
CA PHE A 30 -10.69 -11.71 2.72
C PHE A 30 -9.96 -11.11 3.92
N TRP A 31 -10.71 -10.65 4.93
CA TRP A 31 -10.13 -9.99 6.10
C TRP A 31 -9.20 -10.91 6.91
N TYR A 32 -9.49 -12.21 6.97
CA TYR A 32 -8.64 -13.19 7.65
C TYR A 32 -7.35 -13.47 6.87
N LEU A 33 -7.48 -13.75 5.57
CA LEU A 33 -6.34 -14.05 4.71
C LEU A 33 -5.43 -12.84 4.53
N TYR A 34 -6.01 -11.65 4.37
CA TYR A 34 -5.22 -10.44 4.22
C TYR A 34 -4.50 -10.04 5.52
N THR A 35 -5.09 -10.34 6.68
CA THR A 35 -4.40 -10.23 7.98
C THR A 35 -3.21 -11.16 8.05
N ALA A 36 -3.40 -12.43 7.69
CA ALA A 36 -2.31 -13.41 7.69
C ALA A 36 -1.19 -13.02 6.71
N ALA A 37 -1.54 -12.56 5.50
CA ALA A 37 -0.60 -12.08 4.50
C ALA A 37 0.22 -10.88 5.02
N ASN A 38 -0.44 -9.89 5.63
CA ASN A 38 0.26 -8.72 6.17
C ASN A 38 1.11 -9.05 7.40
N LEU A 39 0.72 -9.99 8.26
CA LEU A 39 1.59 -10.49 9.34
C LEU A 39 2.83 -11.19 8.78
N PHE A 40 2.68 -11.95 7.70
CA PHE A 40 3.81 -12.54 6.99
C PHE A 40 4.72 -11.44 6.40
N PHE A 41 4.14 -10.41 5.78
CA PHE A 41 4.87 -9.25 5.25
C PHE A 41 5.69 -8.52 6.32
N ILE A 42 5.10 -8.24 7.48
CA ILE A 42 5.77 -7.65 8.63
C ILE A 42 6.95 -8.53 9.06
N SER A 43 6.69 -9.82 9.29
CA SER A 43 7.69 -10.77 9.78
C SER A 43 8.86 -10.89 8.80
N PHE A 44 8.55 -11.02 7.50
CA PHE A 44 9.54 -11.14 6.45
C PHE A 44 10.39 -9.88 6.31
N ALA A 45 9.77 -8.69 6.34
CA ALA A 45 10.48 -7.42 6.23
C ALA A 45 11.44 -7.20 7.40
N ILE A 46 10.99 -7.43 8.64
CA ILE A 46 11.80 -7.24 9.87
C ILE A 46 13.00 -8.19 9.91
N ILE A 47 12.83 -9.45 9.51
CA ILE A 47 13.91 -10.44 9.51
C ILE A 47 14.92 -10.14 8.39
N SER A 48 14.44 -9.63 7.25
CA SER A 48 15.28 -9.51 6.05
C SER A 48 16.04 -8.19 5.95
N GLU A 49 15.50 -7.10 6.50
CA GLU A 49 16.05 -5.75 6.39
C GLU A 49 15.92 -4.97 7.70
N LYS A 50 16.89 -4.10 7.99
CA LYS A 50 16.73 -3.11 9.05
C LYS A 50 15.69 -2.08 8.62
N ILE A 51 14.76 -1.75 9.50
CA ILE A 51 13.76 -0.70 9.23
C ILE A 51 14.48 0.66 9.18
N ASP A 52 14.27 1.39 8.09
CA ASP A 52 14.78 2.75 7.95
C ASP A 52 13.91 3.71 8.77
N ASP A 53 14.53 4.41 9.73
CA ASP A 53 13.94 5.56 10.39
C ASP A 53 14.97 6.66 10.63
N LYS A 54 15.08 7.57 9.66
CA LYS A 54 15.98 8.74 9.74
C LYS A 54 15.31 9.98 10.33
N GLN A 55 14.04 9.90 10.74
CA GLN A 55 13.29 11.07 11.22
C GLN A 55 13.19 11.09 12.74
N LYS A 56 13.22 12.30 13.32
CA LYS A 56 12.86 12.49 14.74
C LYS A 56 11.36 12.30 14.93
N THR A 57 10.94 11.87 16.12
CA THR A 57 9.54 11.53 16.42
C THR A 57 8.53 12.62 16.02
N ARG A 58 8.81 13.88 16.37
CA ARG A 58 7.94 15.02 16.02
C ARG A 58 7.90 15.31 14.52
N SER A 59 9.01 15.04 13.82
CA SER A 59 9.15 15.28 12.38
C SER A 59 8.30 14.29 11.60
N TYR A 60 8.36 12.99 11.93
CA TYR A 60 7.58 12.00 11.21
C TYR A 60 6.08 12.18 11.43
N LEU A 61 5.62 12.59 12.63
CA LEU A 61 4.19 12.88 12.87
C LEU A 61 3.70 14.03 11.98
N LYS A 62 4.43 15.16 11.96
CA LYS A 62 4.07 16.32 11.14
C LYS A 62 4.03 15.97 9.65
N TYR A 63 5.10 15.38 9.14
CA TYR A 63 5.19 15.07 7.71
C TYR A 63 4.22 13.96 7.32
N GLY A 64 4.05 12.94 8.15
CA GLY A 64 3.08 11.85 7.91
C GLY A 64 1.65 12.37 7.83
N VAL A 65 1.22 13.20 8.79
CA VAL A 65 -0.13 13.77 8.75
C VAL A 65 -0.33 14.63 7.50
N LEU A 66 0.58 15.57 7.23
CA LEU A 66 0.47 16.45 6.05
C LEU A 66 0.46 15.67 4.74
N SER A 67 1.29 14.62 4.61
CA SER A 67 1.31 13.82 3.39
C SER A 67 0.07 12.94 3.24
N GLY A 68 -0.51 12.43 4.34
CA GLY A 68 -1.78 11.71 4.31
C GLY A 68 -2.93 12.59 3.84
N LEU A 69 -3.02 13.82 4.36
CA LEU A 69 -3.99 14.82 3.90
C LEU A 69 -3.82 15.16 2.41
N LEU A 70 -2.58 15.33 1.97
CA LEU A 70 -2.26 15.63 0.58
C LEU A 70 -2.65 14.48 -0.36
N LEU A 71 -2.37 13.23 0.04
CA LEU A 71 -2.77 12.06 -0.74
C LEU A 71 -4.29 11.92 -0.81
N TYR A 72 -5.00 12.18 0.28
CA TYR A 72 -6.46 12.20 0.29
C TYR A 72 -6.99 13.26 -0.69
N ALA A 73 -6.45 14.48 -0.66
CA ALA A 73 -6.84 15.53 -1.59
C ALA A 73 -6.60 15.14 -3.06
N LEU A 74 -5.50 14.43 -3.36
CA LEU A 74 -5.23 13.89 -4.68
C LEU A 74 -6.29 12.87 -5.12
N PHE A 75 -6.67 11.96 -4.23
CA PHE A 75 -7.70 10.96 -4.50
C PHE A 75 -9.09 11.57 -4.62
N PHE A 76 -9.40 12.57 -3.81
CA PHE A 76 -10.62 13.35 -3.93
C PHE A 76 -10.71 14.04 -5.30
N ALA A 77 -9.64 14.70 -5.74
CA ALA A 77 -9.59 15.29 -7.08
C ALA A 77 -9.76 14.24 -8.19
N GLY A 78 -9.14 13.07 -8.04
CA GLY A 78 -9.33 11.94 -8.96
C GLY A 78 -10.78 11.43 -8.97
N HIS A 79 -11.41 11.34 -7.80
CA HIS A 79 -12.80 10.92 -7.64
C HIS A 79 -13.76 11.86 -8.40
N LEU A 80 -13.55 13.19 -8.32
CA LEU A 80 -14.35 14.17 -9.06
C LEU A 80 -14.27 14.00 -10.59
N LEU A 81 -13.20 13.38 -11.10
CA LEU A 81 -13.01 13.13 -12.53
C LEU A 81 -13.60 11.79 -12.99
N LEU A 82 -13.92 10.87 -12.07
CA LEU A 82 -14.43 9.52 -12.41
C LEU A 82 -15.66 9.53 -13.33
N PRO A 83 -16.67 10.42 -13.14
CA PRO A 83 -17.86 10.43 -14.02
C PRO A 83 -17.55 10.79 -15.47
N ILE A 84 -16.39 11.41 -15.72
CA ILE A 84 -15.95 11.87 -17.04
C ILE A 84 -15.05 10.81 -17.69
N LEU A 85 -14.50 9.88 -16.91
CA LEU A 85 -13.63 8.83 -17.41
C LEU A 85 -14.43 7.67 -18.03
N PRO A 86 -13.88 7.02 -19.06
CA PRO A 86 -14.49 5.81 -19.63
C PRO A 86 -14.50 4.66 -18.61
N PHE A 87 -15.22 3.58 -18.94
CA PHE A 87 -15.24 2.31 -18.18
C PHE A 87 -16.07 2.26 -16.89
N SER A 88 -16.89 3.28 -16.58
CA SER A 88 -17.76 3.28 -15.39
C SER A 88 -16.99 3.02 -14.08
N LEU A 89 -15.82 3.65 -13.92
CA LEU A 89 -14.92 3.44 -12.77
C LEU A 89 -15.60 3.76 -11.43
N GLU A 90 -16.56 4.68 -11.41
CA GLU A 90 -17.44 4.96 -10.27
C GLU A 90 -18.14 3.68 -9.73
N LYS A 91 -18.58 2.78 -10.61
CA LYS A 91 -19.23 1.52 -10.21
C LYS A 91 -18.23 0.55 -9.60
N GLU A 92 -16.97 0.57 -10.08
CA GLU A 92 -15.92 -0.22 -9.47
C GLU A 92 -15.59 0.28 -8.07
N VAL A 93 -15.52 1.60 -7.87
CA VAL A 93 -15.31 2.22 -6.55
C VAL A 93 -16.43 1.80 -5.58
N ALA A 94 -17.68 2.02 -5.96
CA ALA A 94 -18.82 1.59 -5.14
C ALA A 94 -18.80 0.08 -4.84
N SER A 95 -18.37 -0.73 -5.81
CA SER A 95 -18.20 -2.18 -5.61
C SER A 95 -17.09 -2.50 -4.61
N ILE A 96 -15.96 -1.79 -4.62
CA ILE A 96 -14.87 -2.01 -3.66
C ILE A 96 -15.36 -1.69 -2.25
N TYR A 97 -16.01 -0.54 -2.06
CA TYR A 97 -16.58 -0.19 -0.75
C TYR A 97 -17.60 -1.22 -0.28
N ARG A 98 -18.49 -1.70 -1.16
CA ARG A 98 -19.49 -2.70 -0.78
C ARG A 98 -18.87 -4.00 -0.27
N TRP A 99 -17.79 -4.48 -0.89
CA TRP A 99 -17.23 -5.80 -0.57
C TRP A 99 -16.10 -5.76 0.46
N TYR A 100 -15.32 -4.69 0.50
CA TYR A 100 -14.08 -4.64 1.26
C TYR A 100 -14.07 -3.56 2.36
N SER A 101 -15.16 -2.83 2.58
CA SER A 101 -15.23 -1.93 3.73
C SER A 101 -15.27 -2.71 5.05
N PRO A 102 -14.62 -2.22 6.12
CA PRO A 102 -14.74 -2.78 7.45
C PRO A 102 -16.22 -2.92 7.89
N GLN A 103 -16.61 -4.08 8.41
CA GLN A 103 -17.96 -4.36 8.93
C GLN A 103 -17.96 -4.61 10.44
N PHE A 104 -16.85 -5.12 10.98
CA PHE A 104 -16.69 -5.47 12.38
C PHE A 104 -15.56 -4.66 13.02
N SER A 105 -15.65 -4.39 14.33
CA SER A 105 -14.64 -3.61 15.06
C SER A 105 -13.22 -4.15 14.88
N TRP A 106 -13.06 -5.47 14.77
CA TRP A 106 -11.75 -6.08 14.58
C TRP A 106 -11.14 -5.78 13.20
N HIS A 107 -11.95 -5.52 12.15
CA HIS A 107 -11.45 -5.09 10.84
C HIS A 107 -10.68 -3.78 10.96
N TYR A 108 -11.20 -2.82 11.72
CA TYR A 108 -10.51 -1.54 11.98
C TYR A 108 -9.21 -1.73 12.76
N ILE A 109 -9.19 -2.67 13.72
CA ILE A 109 -7.98 -2.98 14.50
C ILE A 109 -6.90 -3.54 13.60
N VAL A 110 -7.21 -4.56 12.78
CA VAL A 110 -6.21 -5.16 11.88
C VAL A 110 -5.81 -4.21 10.75
N LEU A 111 -6.72 -3.36 10.25
CA LEU A 111 -6.38 -2.33 9.27
C LEU A 111 -5.27 -1.41 9.81
N ILE A 112 -5.49 -0.85 11.00
CA ILE A 112 -4.59 0.13 11.64
C ILE A 112 -3.27 -0.50 12.10
N LEU A 113 -3.32 -1.69 12.70
CA LEU A 113 -2.16 -2.30 13.36
C LEU A 113 -1.41 -3.30 12.48
N VAL A 114 -2.04 -3.82 11.43
CA VAL A 114 -1.49 -4.93 10.63
C VAL A 114 -1.40 -4.57 9.16
N PHE A 115 -2.49 -4.15 8.50
CA PHE A 115 -2.47 -3.93 7.04
C PHE A 115 -1.57 -2.75 6.71
N ILE A 116 -1.86 -1.57 7.28
CA ILE A 116 -1.10 -0.36 6.99
C ILE A 116 0.39 -0.55 7.34
N PRO A 117 0.77 -1.03 8.54
CA PRO A 117 2.18 -1.29 8.84
C PRO A 117 2.80 -2.36 7.95
N GLY A 118 2.08 -3.45 7.66
CA GLY A 118 2.57 -4.56 6.87
C GLY A 118 2.86 -4.18 5.43
N GLU A 119 1.96 -3.44 4.80
CA GLU A 119 2.16 -2.91 3.46
C GLU A 119 3.36 -1.95 3.41
N GLU A 120 3.46 -0.99 4.33
CA GLU A 120 4.57 -0.03 4.31
C GLU A 120 5.93 -0.69 4.59
N LEU A 121 5.98 -1.59 5.58
CA LEU A 121 7.20 -2.33 5.91
C LEU A 121 7.66 -3.19 4.74
N PHE A 122 6.74 -3.86 4.06
CA PHE A 122 7.07 -4.75 2.96
C PHE A 122 7.39 -3.99 1.67
N TRP A 123 6.48 -3.13 1.21
CA TRP A 123 6.66 -2.47 -0.09
C TRP A 123 7.74 -1.39 -0.06
N ARG A 124 7.82 -0.58 0.99
CA ARG A 124 8.80 0.53 1.07
C ARG A 124 10.03 0.09 1.86
N GLY A 125 9.79 -0.48 3.04
CA GLY A 125 10.86 -0.94 3.94
C GLY A 125 11.70 -2.10 3.39
N PHE A 126 11.15 -2.92 2.50
CA PHE A 126 11.85 -4.07 1.92
C PHE A 126 11.98 -4.00 0.39
N ILE A 127 10.89 -4.04 -0.38
CA ILE A 127 10.91 -4.16 -1.85
C ILE A 127 11.59 -2.94 -2.49
N GLN A 128 11.06 -1.74 -2.28
CA GLN A 128 11.63 -0.52 -2.85
C GLN A 128 13.04 -0.25 -2.32
N LYS A 129 13.28 -0.50 -1.03
CA LYS A 129 14.61 -0.41 -0.42
C LYS A 129 15.63 -1.24 -1.17
N ARG A 130 15.33 -2.51 -1.46
CA ARG A 130 16.21 -3.40 -2.22
C ARG A 130 16.36 -2.99 -3.68
N LEU A 131 15.28 -2.59 -4.33
CA LEU A 131 15.35 -2.07 -5.70
C LEU A 131 16.27 -0.84 -5.80
N SER A 132 16.30 0.00 -4.76
CA SER A 132 17.19 1.17 -4.70
C SER A 132 18.68 0.82 -4.61
N ILE A 133 19.04 -0.44 -4.33
CA ILE A 133 20.44 -0.93 -4.38
C ILE A 133 20.88 -1.14 -5.83
N TYR A 134 19.93 -1.53 -6.70
CA TYR A 134 20.22 -1.93 -8.09
C TYR A 134 19.89 -0.84 -9.11
N PHE A 135 19.01 0.09 -8.75
CA PHE A 135 18.47 1.11 -9.64
C PHE A 135 18.57 2.50 -9.00
N ASN A 136 18.49 3.55 -9.83
CA ASN A 136 18.32 4.91 -9.33
C ASN A 136 16.95 5.07 -8.65
N ASP A 137 16.80 6.14 -7.86
CA ASP A 137 15.60 6.39 -7.05
C ASP A 137 14.32 6.39 -7.90
N LEU A 138 14.31 7.03 -9.07
CA LEU A 138 13.13 7.10 -9.94
C LEU A 138 12.69 5.72 -10.44
N THR A 139 13.64 4.94 -10.95
CA THR A 139 13.38 3.57 -11.42
C THR A 139 12.93 2.68 -10.26
N ALA A 140 13.53 2.82 -9.08
CA ALA A 140 13.12 2.05 -7.90
C ALA A 140 11.70 2.40 -7.44
N ILE A 141 11.33 3.68 -7.45
CA ILE A 141 9.96 4.15 -7.13
C ILE A 141 8.96 3.55 -8.12
N ILE A 142 9.19 3.72 -9.43
CA ILE A 142 8.26 3.24 -10.46
C ILE A 142 8.14 1.71 -10.38
N ALA A 143 9.26 0.99 -10.33
CA ALA A 143 9.24 -0.47 -10.28
C ALA A 143 8.54 -1.00 -9.02
N ALA A 144 8.81 -0.43 -7.84
CA ALA A 144 8.12 -0.82 -6.61
C ALA A 144 6.61 -0.51 -6.67
N SER A 145 6.23 0.62 -7.28
CA SER A 145 4.82 1.01 -7.43
C SER A 145 4.07 0.08 -8.39
N VAL A 146 4.71 -0.35 -9.48
CA VAL A 146 4.14 -1.36 -10.40
C VAL A 146 3.95 -2.69 -9.69
N LEU A 147 4.94 -3.15 -8.92
CA LEU A 147 4.84 -4.41 -8.17
C LEU A 147 3.79 -4.34 -7.05
N TYR A 148 3.66 -3.19 -6.40
CA TYR A 148 2.60 -2.96 -5.41
C TYR A 148 1.22 -2.94 -6.06
N ALA A 149 1.06 -2.30 -7.22
CA ALA A 149 -0.20 -2.28 -7.94
C ALA A 149 -0.59 -3.66 -8.50
N SER A 150 0.39 -4.48 -8.91
CA SER A 150 0.12 -5.76 -9.57
C SER A 150 -0.60 -6.78 -8.68
N ILE A 151 -0.41 -6.74 -7.36
CA ILE A 151 -1.13 -7.63 -6.45
C ILE A 151 -2.64 -7.35 -6.40
N PHE A 152 -3.07 -6.14 -6.80
CA PHE A 152 -4.50 -5.78 -6.86
C PHE A 152 -5.16 -6.20 -8.16
N LEU A 153 -4.42 -6.74 -9.14
CA LEU A 153 -5.01 -7.32 -10.35
C LEU A 153 -6.01 -8.44 -10.03
N TYR A 154 -5.79 -9.16 -8.92
CA TYR A 154 -6.67 -10.23 -8.46
C TYR A 154 -8.01 -9.75 -7.89
N SER A 155 -8.17 -8.44 -7.66
CA SER A 155 -9.44 -7.88 -7.18
C SER A 155 -10.52 -7.79 -8.26
N ASP A 156 -10.15 -7.98 -9.54
CA ASP A 156 -10.99 -7.70 -10.72
C ASP A 156 -11.53 -6.26 -10.77
N LYS A 157 -10.80 -5.31 -10.17
CA LYS A 157 -11.11 -3.87 -10.16
C LYS A 157 -9.91 -3.08 -10.66
N PHE A 158 -10.01 -2.57 -11.88
CA PHE A 158 -8.96 -1.76 -12.48
C PHE A 158 -8.70 -0.48 -11.69
N ILE A 159 -9.76 0.13 -11.13
CA ILE A 159 -9.59 1.33 -10.31
C ILE A 159 -8.72 1.08 -9.08
N TRP A 160 -8.75 -0.12 -8.51
CA TRP A 160 -7.92 -0.46 -7.35
C TRP A 160 -6.44 -0.56 -7.72
N VAL A 161 -6.14 -1.15 -8.88
CA VAL A 161 -4.78 -1.20 -9.44
C VAL A 161 -4.26 0.20 -9.70
N LEU A 162 -5.07 1.07 -10.31
CA LEU A 162 -4.70 2.46 -10.58
C LEU A 162 -4.46 3.25 -9.29
N ALA A 163 -5.36 3.12 -8.31
CA ALA A 163 -5.22 3.72 -6.99
C ALA A 163 -3.93 3.27 -6.29
N ALA A 164 -3.67 1.96 -6.26
CA ALA A 164 -2.45 1.40 -5.68
C ALA A 164 -1.19 1.90 -6.39
N PHE A 165 -1.22 2.02 -7.72
CA PHE A 165 -0.08 2.57 -8.48
C PHE A 165 0.20 4.03 -8.12
N ILE A 166 -0.83 4.89 -8.11
CA ILE A 166 -0.71 6.32 -7.78
C ILE A 166 -0.22 6.50 -6.33
N ALA A 167 -0.83 5.79 -5.39
CA ALA A 167 -0.41 5.83 -3.99
C ALA A 167 1.00 5.24 -3.81
N GLY A 168 1.33 4.19 -4.56
CA GLY A 168 2.66 3.61 -4.71
C GLY A 168 3.71 4.66 -5.07
N LEU A 169 3.47 5.45 -6.12
CA LEU A 169 4.37 6.51 -6.56
C LEU A 169 4.54 7.60 -5.50
N PHE A 170 3.43 7.98 -4.85
CA PHE A 170 3.41 9.01 -3.81
C PHE A 170 4.23 8.58 -2.58
N TRP A 171 3.87 7.46 -1.95
CA TRP A 171 4.59 6.95 -0.79
C TRP A 171 6.02 6.51 -1.13
N GLY A 172 6.25 6.00 -2.33
CA GLY A 172 7.60 5.67 -2.79
C GLY A 172 8.50 6.88 -2.90
N SER A 173 7.96 8.01 -3.39
CA SER A 173 8.67 9.28 -3.44
C SER A 173 8.94 9.86 -2.04
N LEU A 174 7.97 9.76 -1.14
CA LEU A 174 8.15 10.14 0.28
C LEU A 174 9.20 9.27 0.98
N TYR A 175 9.24 7.98 0.66
CA TYR A 175 10.25 7.06 1.19
C TYR A 175 11.65 7.49 0.79
N VAL A 176 11.89 7.77 -0.50
CA VAL A 176 13.19 8.26 -0.97
C VAL A 176 13.57 9.58 -0.29
N TRP A 177 12.62 10.50 -0.17
CA TRP A 177 12.84 11.83 0.42
C TRP A 177 13.19 11.78 1.91
N LYS A 178 12.45 11.01 2.72
CA LYS A 178 12.54 11.06 4.19
C LYS A 178 13.20 9.84 4.82
N ARG A 179 13.25 8.71 4.10
CA ARG A 179 13.80 7.42 4.56
C ARG A 179 13.32 7.06 5.97
N SER A 180 12.00 7.10 6.16
CA SER A 180 11.34 6.76 7.43
C SER A 180 10.06 6.00 7.15
N VAL A 181 10.06 4.70 7.44
CA VAL A 181 8.86 3.85 7.33
C VAL A 181 7.79 4.25 8.35
N PRO A 182 8.12 4.59 9.62
CA PRO A 182 7.10 5.09 10.56
C PRO A 182 6.35 6.33 10.05
N MET A 183 7.03 7.25 9.36
CA MET A 183 6.37 8.40 8.73
C MET A 183 5.32 7.97 7.70
N LEU A 184 5.65 6.98 6.87
CA LEU A 184 4.77 6.46 5.83
C LEU A 184 3.56 5.75 6.43
N ILE A 185 3.76 4.98 7.51
CA ILE A 185 2.67 4.35 8.26
C ILE A 185 1.69 5.41 8.76
N ILE A 186 2.18 6.52 9.33
CA ILE A 186 1.30 7.62 9.75
C ILE A 186 0.60 8.27 8.56
N SER A 187 1.30 8.46 7.45
CA SER A 187 0.70 9.01 6.22
C SER A 187 -0.41 8.14 5.66
N HIS A 188 -0.19 6.83 5.62
CA HIS A 188 -1.13 5.85 5.11
C HIS A 188 -2.32 5.72 6.06
N LEU A 189 -2.07 5.71 7.38
CA LEU A 189 -3.14 5.71 8.38
C LEU A 189 -4.05 6.94 8.27
N VAL A 190 -3.48 8.14 8.11
CA VAL A 190 -4.29 9.36 7.93
C VAL A 190 -5.10 9.29 6.64
N PHE A 191 -4.50 8.81 5.56
CA PHE A 191 -5.19 8.62 4.29
C PHE A 191 -6.37 7.64 4.41
N ASP A 192 -6.16 6.46 4.98
CA ASP A 192 -7.18 5.43 5.13
C ASP A 192 -8.30 5.82 6.09
N VAL A 193 -7.97 6.49 7.20
CA VAL A 193 -9.00 6.99 8.13
C VAL A 193 -9.90 8.00 7.43
N LEU A 194 -9.34 8.87 6.59
CA LEU A 194 -10.16 9.79 5.79
C LEU A 194 -10.98 9.04 4.75
N LEU A 195 -10.36 8.13 4.00
CA LEU A 195 -10.98 7.43 2.88
C LEU A 195 -12.05 6.42 3.32
N ILE A 196 -11.91 5.80 4.49
CA ILE A 196 -12.80 4.70 4.92
C ILE A 196 -13.79 5.16 5.98
N VAL A 197 -13.38 6.07 6.88
CA VAL A 197 -14.17 6.41 8.08
C VAL A 197 -14.79 7.80 8.00
N LEU A 198 -13.98 8.83 7.73
CA LEU A 198 -14.43 10.21 7.91
C LEU A 198 -15.08 10.81 6.66
N LEU A 199 -14.50 10.57 5.49
CA LEU A 199 -14.88 11.19 4.21
C LEU A 199 -14.77 10.17 3.05
N PRO A 200 -15.57 9.08 3.08
CA PRO A 200 -15.53 8.08 2.03
C PRO A 200 -15.96 8.61 0.67
N LEU A 201 -15.29 8.12 -0.37
CA LEU A 201 -15.46 8.52 -1.76
C LEU A 201 -16.26 7.44 -2.52
N PHE A 202 -17.57 7.37 -2.25
CA PHE A 202 -18.48 6.36 -2.82
C PHE A 202 -18.71 6.51 -4.33
#